data_AF-A0A0V1N0D9-F1
#
_entry.id   AF-A0A0V1N0D9-F1
#
_cell.length_a   1.000
_cell.length_b   1.000
_cell.length_c   1.000
_cell.angle_alpha   90.00
_cell.angle_beta   90.00
_cell.angle_gamma   90.00
#
_symmetry.space_group_name_H-M   'P 1'
#
loop_
_entity.id
_entity.type
_entity.pdbx_description
1 polymer ?
#
loop_
_entity_poly.entity_id
_entity_poly.type
_entity_poly.pdbx_seq_one_letter_code
_entity_poly.pdbx_strand_id
1 'polypeptide(L)'
;LMSRKVGKNNFTDLNILYKQNDSREFIISTIKFAFQELGYSTVAVNCEQLYSYAKSSNAACSKRKRQQSSVPEPFVVDPTEIDLLSLESRGERLRVFSRLTLVVSSVERLQELLSNKLISNYDIIAVCPLNEITFDVAASDPRVHLLTTDVTVDNFSVFEGNRLHEAVRNGKYIEISYLPAIMDTSIRKEVFICGRKIFRTIGEKGIILTSRATRPMEMRAPYDVINISHLFGMKTNEARSTITVNPQQLLLAVENNKSKPRDQDTNLSLATISNVRFELLKKLSQVPEFNVQMEFQEMASKSLPLPMDDLITLVEKMSKHVSLPGTTGNYRRFKFENVVFKDYSAKDLRKAWRTLRFRAYGEHNLVQDVQAIEEYIAKLQLQSTDRPKKPLSAYMYFVTKRYSKLRSKHPSDTHLNVLKILAEEWRNMDAEKKKKYQRHYESEKEDYNRQMEEFYEKHPEEKRSRRLRKVRQKDNATVSNDLNDLPFKKFLESRSKKYSEKYGLKGKDLREKMRHKFESLSDEKRRKWIMRAENSEDAFITNGSKC
;
A
#
# COMPACT_ATOMS: atom_id res chain seq x y z
N LEU A 1 17.79 -3.15 24.83
CA LEU A 1 16.69 -4.11 25.04
C LEU A 1 15.56 -3.78 24.08
N MET A 2 15.46 -4.62 23.05
CA MET A 2 14.85 -4.36 21.76
C MET A 2 13.33 -4.20 21.81
N SER A 3 12.83 -3.25 21.02
CA SER A 3 11.45 -3.10 20.61
C SER A 3 10.90 -4.42 20.05
N ARG A 4 9.92 -5.04 20.69
CA ARG A 4 9.19 -6.21 20.16
C ARG A 4 7.77 -5.83 19.73
N LYS A 5 7.67 -5.72 18.40
CA LYS A 5 6.66 -6.27 17.48
C LYS A 5 5.19 -5.84 17.65
N VAL A 6 4.89 -4.78 16.89
CA VAL A 6 3.68 -4.62 16.07
C VAL A 6 3.27 -5.97 15.47
N GLY A 7 1.97 -6.28 15.49
CA GLY A 7 1.41 -7.48 14.84
C GLY A 7 1.98 -7.64 13.43
N LYS A 8 2.58 -8.80 13.16
CA LYS A 8 3.33 -9.03 11.92
C LYS A 8 2.41 -8.83 10.72
N ASN A 9 2.75 -7.85 9.88
CA ASN A 9 2.22 -7.76 8.54
C ASN A 9 2.59 -9.05 7.78
N ASN A 10 1.60 -9.72 7.18
CA ASN A 10 1.79 -10.98 6.46
C ASN A 10 2.48 -10.77 5.09
N PHE A 11 3.70 -10.23 5.10
CA PHE A 11 4.50 -10.02 3.89
C PHE A 11 4.98 -11.35 3.31
N THR A 12 4.99 -11.43 1.98
CA THR A 12 5.27 -12.65 1.22
C THR A 12 6.26 -12.37 0.09
N ASP A 13 7.22 -13.28 -0.11
CA ASP A 13 8.08 -13.33 -1.30
C ASP A 13 8.00 -14.73 -1.93
N LEU A 14 7.54 -14.82 -3.19
CA LEU A 14 7.31 -16.11 -3.84
C LEU A 14 8.44 -16.54 -4.80
N ASN A 15 9.62 -15.90 -4.76
CA ASN A 15 10.70 -16.22 -5.71
C ASN A 15 12.09 -16.14 -5.10
N ILE A 16 12.42 -17.06 -4.19
CA ILE A 16 13.82 -17.32 -3.79
C ILE A 16 14.38 -18.40 -4.71
N LEU A 17 15.36 -18.06 -5.54
CA LEU A 17 15.85 -18.94 -6.59
C LEU A 17 16.83 -19.98 -6.03
N TYR A 18 16.52 -21.26 -6.23
CA TYR A 18 17.43 -22.39 -5.98
C TYR A 18 18.01 -22.92 -7.28
N LYS A 19 19.34 -22.83 -7.43
CA LYS A 19 20.04 -23.49 -8.53
C LYS A 19 20.53 -24.85 -8.05
N GLN A 20 20.39 -25.88 -8.88
CA GLN A 20 20.75 -27.26 -8.52
C GLN A 20 22.22 -27.44 -8.08
N ASN A 21 23.11 -26.54 -8.50
CA ASN A 21 24.53 -26.56 -8.13
C ASN A 21 24.85 -25.74 -6.88
N ASP A 22 23.87 -25.03 -6.31
CA ASP A 22 24.09 -24.20 -5.12
C ASP A 22 24.09 -25.08 -3.87
N SER A 23 24.94 -24.70 -2.90
CA SER A 23 24.95 -25.36 -1.60
C SER A 23 23.65 -25.07 -0.85
N ARG A 24 23.12 -26.10 -0.18
CA ARG A 24 21.84 -26.05 0.56
C ARG A 24 21.85 -24.91 1.59
N GLU A 25 23.00 -24.64 2.19
CA GLU A 25 23.21 -23.61 3.20
C GLU A 25 22.89 -22.20 2.68
N PHE A 26 23.11 -21.91 1.40
CA PHE A 26 22.80 -20.60 0.82
C PHE A 26 21.30 -20.33 0.76
N ILE A 27 20.50 -21.33 0.43
CA ILE A 27 19.03 -21.18 0.39
C ILE A 27 18.48 -21.05 1.81
N ILE A 28 18.96 -21.88 2.74
CA ILE A 28 18.53 -21.80 4.14
C ILE A 28 18.92 -20.47 4.78
N SER A 29 20.12 -19.95 4.53
CA SER A 29 20.53 -18.64 5.01
C SER A 29 19.69 -17.50 4.41
N THR A 30 19.30 -17.61 3.14
CA THR A 30 18.41 -16.64 2.47
C THR A 30 17.00 -16.66 3.08
N ILE A 31 16.44 -17.85 3.34
CA ILE A 31 15.14 -18.01 4.02
C ILE A 31 15.19 -17.42 5.44
N LYS A 32 16.24 -17.75 6.21
CA LYS A 32 16.45 -17.19 7.56
C LYS A 32 16.53 -15.67 7.53
N PHE A 33 17.31 -15.10 6.61
CA PHE A 33 17.44 -13.67 6.45
C PHE A 33 16.11 -13.00 6.10
N ALA A 34 15.34 -13.57 5.16
CA ALA A 34 14.04 -13.06 4.77
C ALA A 34 13.08 -12.97 5.97
N PHE A 35 13.06 -14.00 6.83
CA PHE A 35 12.17 -14.03 7.98
C PHE A 35 12.67 -13.21 9.17
N GLN A 36 13.92 -13.40 9.56
CA GLN A 36 14.49 -12.88 10.82
C GLN A 36 14.83 -11.39 10.69
N GLU A 37 15.44 -11.00 9.57
CA GLU A 37 15.96 -9.64 9.37
C GLU A 37 14.98 -8.76 8.60
N LEU A 38 14.38 -9.27 7.52
CA LEU A 38 13.51 -8.48 6.65
C LEU A 38 12.03 -8.49 7.07
N GLY A 39 11.60 -9.50 7.83
CA GLY A 39 10.23 -9.60 8.34
C GLY A 39 9.22 -10.21 7.36
N TYR A 40 9.66 -11.01 6.38
CA TYR A 40 8.75 -11.85 5.59
C TYR A 40 8.18 -12.97 6.47
N SER A 41 6.89 -13.28 6.29
CA SER A 41 6.18 -14.33 7.03
C SER A 41 5.96 -15.59 6.20
N THR A 42 6.01 -15.44 4.88
CA THR A 42 5.77 -16.51 3.91
C THR A 42 6.79 -16.35 2.79
N VAL A 43 7.45 -17.44 2.42
CA VAL A 43 8.41 -17.46 1.32
C VAL A 43 8.17 -18.67 0.40
N ALA A 44 8.57 -18.58 -0.86
CA ALA A 44 8.61 -19.74 -1.75
C ALA A 44 10.00 -19.95 -2.36
N VAL A 45 10.47 -21.20 -2.35
CA VAL A 45 11.72 -21.63 -2.98
C VAL A 45 11.40 -22.07 -4.41
N ASN A 46 11.95 -21.35 -5.37
CA ASN A 46 11.75 -21.53 -6.80
C ASN A 46 12.87 -22.39 -7.41
N CYS A 47 12.50 -23.51 -8.03
CA CYS A 47 13.36 -24.27 -8.94
C CYS A 47 13.05 -23.88 -10.38
N GLU A 48 14.06 -23.77 -11.23
CA GLU A 48 13.84 -23.42 -12.64
C GLU A 48 14.18 -24.56 -13.58
N GLN A 49 13.27 -24.82 -14.52
CA GLN A 49 13.55 -25.65 -15.67
C GLN A 49 13.85 -24.75 -16.87
N LEU A 50 15.14 -24.59 -17.17
CA LEU A 50 15.61 -23.79 -18.29
C LEU A 50 15.42 -24.50 -19.64
N TYR A 51 15.31 -23.68 -20.68
CA TYR A 51 15.26 -24.09 -22.08
C TYR A 51 16.67 -24.48 -22.57
N SER A 52 16.92 -25.75 -22.85
CA SER A 52 18.20 -26.20 -23.42
C SER A 52 18.20 -26.01 -24.94
N TYR A 53 18.76 -24.90 -25.43
CA TYR A 53 19.11 -24.78 -26.85
C TYR A 53 20.51 -25.36 -27.04
N ALA A 54 20.62 -26.59 -27.54
CA ALA A 54 21.90 -27.07 -28.05
C ALA A 54 22.20 -26.31 -29.34
N LYS A 55 22.92 -25.18 -29.27
CA LYS A 55 23.56 -24.60 -30.46
C LYS A 55 24.66 -25.57 -30.90
N SER A 56 24.39 -26.34 -31.96
CA SER A 56 25.42 -27.03 -32.71
C SER A 56 26.25 -26.00 -33.47
N SER A 57 27.29 -25.49 -32.84
CA SER A 57 28.37 -24.79 -33.54
C SER A 57 29.69 -25.11 -32.83
N ASN A 58 30.10 -26.38 -32.97
CA ASN A 58 31.45 -26.76 -33.36
C ASN A 58 31.53 -28.28 -33.43
N ALA A 59 31.87 -28.78 -34.61
CA ALA A 59 32.26 -30.16 -34.83
C ALA A 59 33.52 -30.49 -34.00
N ALA A 60 33.62 -31.75 -33.59
CA ALA A 60 34.70 -32.35 -32.81
C ALA A 60 34.69 -32.04 -31.30
N CYS A 61 33.80 -32.69 -30.54
CA CYS A 61 34.19 -33.49 -29.38
C CYS A 61 32.97 -34.22 -28.76
N SER A 62 33.10 -35.54 -28.66
CA SER A 62 32.44 -36.44 -27.71
C SER A 62 30.93 -36.69 -27.83
N LYS A 63 30.61 -37.98 -27.99
CA LYS A 63 29.34 -38.62 -27.62
C LYS A 63 29.05 -38.39 -26.12
N ARG A 64 28.57 -37.21 -25.74
CA ARG A 64 27.91 -37.00 -24.44
C ARG A 64 26.41 -36.92 -24.69
N LYS A 65 25.71 -37.91 -24.12
CA LYS A 65 24.25 -38.10 -24.09
C LYS A 65 23.47 -36.79 -24.22
N ARG A 66 22.49 -36.77 -25.13
CA ARG A 66 21.29 -35.92 -25.03
C ARG A 66 20.69 -36.12 -23.63
N GLN A 67 21.04 -35.29 -22.66
CA GLN A 67 20.33 -35.21 -21.39
C GLN A 67 19.09 -34.37 -21.65
N GLN A 68 17.98 -35.06 -21.91
CA GLN A 68 16.65 -34.51 -21.87
C GLN A 68 16.47 -33.89 -20.48
N SER A 69 16.40 -32.56 -20.38
CA SER A 69 16.34 -31.88 -19.10
C SER A 69 15.03 -32.24 -18.39
N SER A 70 15.12 -33.11 -17.39
CA SER A 70 14.00 -33.55 -16.57
C SER A 70 13.65 -32.47 -15.55
N VAL A 71 12.35 -32.33 -15.26
CA VAL A 71 11.85 -31.41 -14.22
C VAL A 71 12.59 -31.68 -12.90
N PRO A 72 13.14 -30.66 -12.22
CA PRO A 72 13.80 -30.83 -10.94
C PRO A 72 12.87 -31.35 -9.86
N GLU A 73 13.44 -31.94 -8.80
CA GLU A 73 12.70 -32.20 -7.57
C GLU A 73 12.54 -30.91 -6.75
N PRO A 74 11.42 -30.76 -6.00
CA PRO A 74 11.24 -29.63 -5.09
C PRO A 74 12.33 -29.59 -4.00
N PHE A 75 12.79 -28.39 -3.67
CA PHE A 75 13.66 -28.20 -2.52
C PHE A 75 12.87 -28.40 -1.22
N VAL A 76 13.17 -29.46 -0.49
CA VAL A 76 12.54 -29.75 0.81
C VAL A 76 13.33 -29.06 1.92
N VAL A 77 12.64 -28.23 2.69
CA VAL A 77 13.20 -27.53 3.84
C VAL A 77 12.91 -28.33 5.10
N ASP A 78 13.96 -28.69 5.85
CA ASP A 78 13.79 -29.36 7.13
C ASP A 78 13.40 -28.33 8.21
N PRO A 79 12.30 -28.54 8.96
CA PRO A 79 11.91 -27.69 10.10
C PRO A 79 13.01 -27.42 11.12
N THR A 80 13.91 -28.39 11.32
CA THR A 80 14.99 -28.30 12.31
C THR A 80 16.11 -27.34 11.88
N GLU A 81 16.36 -27.22 10.58
CA GLU A 81 17.40 -26.34 10.03
C GLU A 81 17.10 -24.86 10.28
N ILE A 82 15.81 -24.49 10.40
CA ILE A 82 15.36 -23.10 10.59
C ILE A 82 15.01 -22.79 12.06
N ASP A 83 15.00 -23.81 12.93
CA ASP A 83 14.59 -23.70 14.34
C ASP A 83 13.19 -23.08 14.49
N LEU A 84 12.21 -23.71 13.83
CA LEU A 84 10.81 -23.25 13.85
C LEU A 84 10.21 -23.24 15.26
N LEU A 85 10.68 -24.11 16.17
CA LEU A 85 10.20 -24.21 17.54
C LEU A 85 10.51 -22.94 18.37
N SER A 86 11.70 -22.37 18.19
CA SER A 86 12.04 -21.11 18.86
C SER A 86 11.29 -19.91 18.28
N LEU A 87 10.77 -20.02 17.06
CA LEU A 87 9.90 -19.02 16.43
C LEU A 87 8.46 -19.14 16.93
N GLU A 88 7.94 -20.36 17.03
CA GLU A 88 6.59 -20.63 17.53
C GLU A 88 6.42 -20.22 18.99
N SER A 89 7.42 -20.49 19.84
CA SER A 89 7.43 -20.02 21.23
C SER A 89 7.41 -18.49 21.37
N ARG A 90 7.78 -17.76 20.31
CA ARG A 90 7.69 -16.29 20.23
C ARG A 90 6.39 -15.80 19.60
N GLY A 91 5.47 -16.71 19.25
CA GLY A 91 4.21 -16.41 18.56
C GLY A 91 4.38 -16.10 17.06
N GLU A 92 5.49 -16.53 16.46
CA GLU A 92 5.84 -16.23 15.08
C GLU A 92 5.80 -17.50 14.22
N ARG A 93 5.18 -17.41 13.04
CA ARG A 93 5.11 -18.54 12.09
C ARG A 93 5.73 -18.16 10.75
N LEU A 94 6.60 -19.03 10.24
CA LEU A 94 7.15 -18.97 8.89
C LEU A 94 6.52 -20.08 8.06
N ARG A 95 6.00 -19.73 6.88
CA ARG A 95 5.55 -20.72 5.89
C ARG A 95 6.49 -20.73 4.70
N VAL A 96 6.89 -21.93 4.28
CA VAL A 96 7.76 -22.13 3.12
C VAL A 96 7.02 -22.98 2.10
N PHE A 97 6.92 -22.47 0.88
CA PHE A 97 6.30 -23.14 -0.25
C PHE A 97 7.36 -23.55 -1.29
N SER A 98 7.06 -24.61 -2.03
CA SER A 98 7.82 -25.05 -3.19
C SER A 98 7.23 -24.46 -4.46
N ARG A 99 8.09 -23.93 -5.33
CA ARG A 99 7.71 -23.33 -6.60
C ARG A 99 8.55 -23.90 -7.74
N LEU A 100 7.94 -24.11 -8.90
CA LEU A 100 8.60 -24.46 -10.15
C LEU A 100 8.35 -23.38 -11.21
N THR A 101 9.39 -22.87 -11.84
CA THR A 101 9.27 -21.99 -13.01
C THR A 101 9.71 -22.72 -14.28
N LEU A 102 8.81 -22.79 -15.26
CA LEU A 102 9.06 -23.40 -16.57
C LEU A 102 9.36 -22.32 -17.61
N VAL A 103 10.56 -22.30 -18.16
CA VAL A 103 10.94 -21.36 -19.24
C VAL A 103 10.73 -22.05 -20.59
N VAL A 104 9.77 -21.58 -21.39
CA VAL A 104 9.30 -22.30 -22.59
C VAL A 104 9.09 -21.40 -23.81
N SER A 105 9.56 -21.88 -24.97
CA SER A 105 9.28 -21.29 -26.30
C SER A 105 8.37 -22.15 -27.18
N SER A 106 8.09 -23.41 -26.81
CA SER A 106 7.25 -24.31 -27.60
C SER A 106 6.09 -24.82 -26.75
N VAL A 107 4.91 -24.92 -27.38
CA VAL A 107 3.67 -25.40 -26.75
C VAL A 107 3.77 -26.89 -26.45
N GLU A 108 4.37 -27.67 -27.36
CA GLU A 108 4.59 -29.09 -27.18
C GLU A 108 5.42 -29.36 -25.93
N ARG A 109 6.51 -28.61 -25.77
CA ARG A 109 7.37 -28.72 -24.59
C ARG A 109 6.66 -28.30 -23.30
N LEU A 110 5.84 -27.26 -23.35
CA LEU A 110 5.03 -26.85 -22.20
C LEU A 110 4.08 -27.99 -21.77
N GLN A 111 3.37 -28.61 -22.72
CA GLN A 111 2.45 -29.71 -22.40
C GLN A 111 3.18 -30.98 -21.94
N GLU A 112 4.34 -31.31 -22.51
CA GLU A 112 5.21 -32.39 -22.05
C GLU A 112 5.63 -32.17 -20.59
N LEU A 113 6.11 -30.96 -20.27
CA LEU A 113 6.54 -30.60 -18.92
C LEU A 113 5.34 -30.66 -17.95
N LEU A 114 4.22 -30.03 -18.30
CA LEU A 114 2.99 -30.00 -17.49
C LEU A 114 2.38 -31.39 -17.21
N SER A 115 2.71 -32.39 -18.05
CA SER A 115 2.28 -33.78 -17.87
C SER A 115 3.21 -34.59 -16.97
N ASN A 116 4.34 -34.02 -16.54
CA ASN A 116 5.28 -34.70 -15.65
C ASN A 116 4.68 -34.90 -14.26
N LYS A 117 4.80 -36.11 -13.71
CA LYS A 117 4.35 -36.48 -12.37
C LYS A 117 4.96 -35.61 -11.26
N LEU A 118 6.17 -35.07 -11.46
CA LEU A 118 6.83 -34.22 -10.47
C LEU A 118 6.14 -32.87 -10.26
N ILE A 119 5.31 -32.41 -11.21
CA ILE A 119 4.61 -31.13 -11.08
C ILE A 119 3.61 -31.11 -9.94
N SER A 120 2.96 -32.25 -9.65
CA SER A 120 2.06 -32.33 -8.49
C SER A 120 2.76 -32.23 -7.14
N ASN A 121 4.10 -32.35 -7.11
CA ASN A 121 4.88 -32.22 -5.88
C ASN A 121 5.18 -30.76 -5.52
N TYR A 122 5.08 -29.86 -6.49
CA TYR A 122 5.25 -28.42 -6.28
C TYR A 122 3.95 -27.77 -5.84
N ASP A 123 4.06 -26.74 -5.00
CA ASP A 123 2.90 -25.98 -4.54
C ASP A 123 2.49 -24.93 -5.58
N ILE A 124 3.48 -24.22 -6.14
CA ILE A 124 3.24 -23.16 -7.12
C ILE A 124 3.89 -23.52 -8.45
N ILE A 125 3.12 -23.41 -9.53
CA ILE A 125 3.61 -23.56 -10.90
C ILE A 125 3.59 -22.22 -11.61
N ALA A 126 4.78 -21.80 -12.06
CA ALA A 126 5.03 -20.57 -12.79
C ALA A 126 5.49 -20.90 -14.21
N VAL A 127 5.09 -20.08 -15.19
CA VAL A 127 5.59 -20.18 -16.57
C VAL A 127 6.22 -18.86 -16.99
N CYS A 128 7.40 -18.95 -17.60
CA CYS A 128 8.05 -17.86 -18.30
C CYS A 128 7.90 -18.08 -19.82
N PRO A 129 6.88 -17.50 -20.45
CA PRO A 129 6.67 -17.64 -21.89
C PRO A 129 7.69 -16.79 -22.66
N LEU A 130 8.28 -17.37 -23.71
CA LEU A 130 9.22 -16.68 -24.61
C LEU A 130 8.56 -16.17 -25.91
N ASN A 131 7.28 -16.48 -26.13
CA ASN A 131 6.49 -15.95 -27.25
C ASN A 131 5.01 -15.86 -26.89
N GLU A 132 4.23 -15.21 -27.76
CA GLU A 132 2.80 -14.98 -27.56
C GLU A 132 1.99 -16.28 -27.50
N ILE A 133 2.35 -17.28 -28.30
CA ILE A 133 1.62 -18.55 -28.36
C ILE A 133 1.76 -19.32 -27.05
N THR A 134 2.97 -19.41 -26.48
CA THR A 134 3.17 -20.06 -25.19
C THR A 134 2.54 -19.28 -24.05
N PHE A 135 2.47 -17.94 -24.16
CA PHE A 135 1.72 -17.12 -23.21
C PHE A 135 0.24 -17.48 -23.20
N ASP A 136 -0.42 -17.50 -24.35
CA ASP A 136 -1.87 -17.72 -24.45
C ASP A 136 -2.26 -19.12 -23.95
N VAL A 137 -1.45 -20.14 -24.26
CA VAL A 137 -1.64 -21.51 -23.75
C VAL A 137 -1.42 -21.57 -22.24
N ALA A 138 -0.35 -20.96 -21.71
CA ALA A 138 -0.07 -20.95 -20.29
C ALA A 138 -1.12 -20.15 -19.49
N ALA A 139 -1.64 -19.06 -20.06
CA ALA A 139 -2.68 -18.24 -19.47
C ALA A 139 -4.02 -19.00 -19.35
N SER A 140 -4.25 -19.97 -20.23
CA SER A 140 -5.48 -20.78 -20.26
C SER A 140 -5.39 -22.07 -19.44
N ASP A 141 -4.17 -22.58 -19.18
CA ASP A 141 -3.99 -23.86 -18.48
C ASP A 141 -4.29 -23.74 -16.97
N PRO A 142 -5.20 -24.54 -16.40
CA PRO A 142 -5.58 -24.44 -14.99
C PRO A 142 -4.45 -24.79 -14.00
N ARG A 143 -3.44 -25.56 -14.43
CA ARG A 143 -2.30 -25.96 -13.58
C ARG A 143 -1.29 -24.84 -13.38
N VAL A 144 -1.28 -23.84 -14.26
CA VAL A 144 -0.38 -22.69 -14.17
C VAL A 144 -1.01 -21.64 -13.25
N HIS A 145 -0.25 -21.14 -12.28
CA HIS A 145 -0.75 -20.18 -11.29
C HIS A 145 -0.29 -18.75 -11.57
N LEU A 146 0.94 -18.62 -12.08
CA LEU A 146 1.53 -17.31 -12.36
C LEU A 146 2.35 -17.33 -13.65
N LEU A 147 2.38 -16.17 -14.32
CA LEU A 147 3.20 -15.91 -15.49
C LEU A 147 4.29 -14.93 -15.08
N THR A 148 5.55 -15.28 -15.31
CA THR A 148 6.70 -14.44 -14.91
C THR A 148 7.40 -13.87 -16.12
N THR A 149 7.84 -12.61 -16.00
CA THR A 149 8.82 -12.02 -16.91
C THR A 149 10.21 -12.53 -16.56
N ASP A 150 11.04 -12.84 -17.55
CA ASP A 150 12.47 -13.07 -17.32
C ASP A 150 13.25 -11.99 -18.04
N VAL A 151 13.87 -11.10 -17.27
CA VAL A 151 14.61 -9.96 -17.82
C VAL A 151 15.88 -10.43 -18.57
N THR A 152 16.35 -11.65 -18.31
CA THR A 152 17.54 -12.20 -18.99
C THR A 152 17.23 -12.70 -20.40
N VAL A 153 15.95 -12.84 -20.74
CA VAL A 153 15.48 -13.30 -22.03
C VAL A 153 14.45 -12.29 -22.49
N ASP A 154 14.80 -11.36 -23.39
CA ASP A 154 13.95 -10.26 -23.89
C ASP A 154 12.52 -10.72 -24.30
N ASN A 155 11.66 -10.90 -23.31
CA ASN A 155 10.31 -11.45 -23.42
C ASN A 155 9.25 -10.45 -22.97
N PHE A 156 9.66 -9.22 -22.69
CA PHE A 156 8.78 -8.15 -22.28
C PHE A 156 7.72 -7.80 -23.34
N SER A 157 8.06 -7.99 -24.62
CA SER A 157 7.14 -7.83 -25.75
C SER A 157 5.94 -8.77 -25.68
N VAL A 158 6.05 -9.90 -24.97
CA VAL A 158 4.97 -10.87 -24.77
C VAL A 158 3.92 -10.35 -23.78
N PHE A 159 4.34 -9.53 -22.82
CA PHE A 159 3.49 -9.03 -21.73
C PHE A 159 2.81 -7.71 -22.12
N GLU A 160 1.98 -7.76 -23.18
CA GLU A 160 1.34 -6.58 -23.75
C GLU A 160 -0.14 -6.80 -24.14
N GLY A 161 -0.91 -5.71 -24.13
CA GLY A 161 -2.25 -5.67 -24.70
C GLY A 161 -3.29 -6.50 -23.95
N ASN A 162 -4.29 -7.00 -24.69
CA ASN A 162 -5.47 -7.67 -24.13
C ASN A 162 -5.17 -9.03 -23.49
N ARG A 163 -4.06 -9.68 -23.87
CA ARG A 163 -3.64 -10.99 -23.33
C ARG A 163 -3.41 -10.94 -21.82
N LEU A 164 -2.88 -9.83 -21.30
CA LEU A 164 -2.72 -9.64 -19.86
C LEU A 164 -4.07 -9.64 -19.13
N HIS A 165 -5.09 -8.99 -19.70
CA HIS A 165 -6.44 -9.00 -19.13
C HIS A 165 -7.08 -10.38 -19.14
N GLU A 166 -6.85 -11.15 -20.21
CA GLU A 166 -7.32 -12.52 -20.33
C GLU A 166 -6.66 -13.46 -19.32
N ALA A 167 -5.34 -13.37 -19.17
CA ALA A 167 -4.61 -14.13 -18.14
C ALA A 167 -5.15 -13.84 -16.73
N VAL A 168 -5.35 -12.56 -16.38
CA VAL A 168 -5.91 -12.19 -15.08
C VAL A 168 -7.36 -12.67 -14.92
N ARG A 169 -8.17 -12.63 -16.00
CA ARG A 169 -9.54 -13.18 -16.00
C ARG A 169 -9.56 -14.69 -15.75
N ASN A 170 -8.56 -15.40 -16.27
CA ASN A 170 -8.36 -16.83 -16.03
C ASN A 170 -7.71 -17.14 -14.66
N GLY A 171 -7.63 -16.14 -13.77
CA GLY A 171 -7.11 -16.29 -12.41
C GLY A 171 -5.59 -16.38 -12.31
N LYS A 172 -4.86 -15.98 -13.36
CA LYS A 172 -3.39 -15.97 -13.34
C LYS A 172 -2.88 -14.66 -12.77
N TYR A 173 -1.79 -14.74 -12.01
CA TYR A 173 -1.03 -13.57 -11.58
C TYR A 173 0.15 -13.32 -12.52
N ILE A 174 0.43 -12.04 -12.79
CA ILE A 174 1.62 -11.61 -13.51
C ILE A 174 2.69 -11.23 -12.48
N GLU A 175 3.80 -11.94 -12.52
CA GLU A 175 4.93 -11.67 -11.64
C GLU A 175 5.89 -10.67 -12.29
N ILE A 176 6.29 -9.67 -11.50
CA ILE A 176 7.36 -8.73 -11.84
C ILE A 176 8.49 -8.92 -10.82
N SER A 177 9.63 -9.42 -11.28
CA SER A 177 10.84 -9.55 -10.46
C SER A 177 11.59 -8.23 -10.42
N TYR A 178 11.85 -7.68 -9.23
CA TYR A 178 12.49 -6.36 -9.11
C TYR A 178 14.03 -6.42 -9.12
N LEU A 179 14.65 -7.55 -8.76
CA LEU A 179 16.10 -7.66 -8.61
C LEU A 179 16.91 -7.24 -9.85
N PRO A 180 16.52 -7.60 -11.09
CA PRO A 180 17.28 -7.19 -12.27
C PRO A 180 17.38 -5.67 -12.41
N ALA A 181 16.35 -4.92 -11.96
CA ALA A 181 16.40 -3.46 -11.96
C ALA A 181 17.38 -2.88 -10.94
N ILE A 182 17.64 -3.60 -9.85
CA ILE A 182 18.59 -3.17 -8.82
C ILE A 182 20.03 -3.47 -9.28
N MET A 183 20.27 -4.71 -9.71
CA MET A 183 21.62 -5.23 -9.93
C MET A 183 22.27 -4.74 -11.23
N ASP A 184 21.51 -4.61 -12.31
CA ASP A 184 22.06 -4.32 -13.62
C ASP A 184 21.52 -2.98 -14.16
N THR A 185 22.44 -2.05 -14.35
CA THR A 185 22.13 -0.69 -14.83
C THR A 185 21.67 -0.67 -16.29
N SER A 186 22.08 -1.65 -17.11
CA SER A 186 21.74 -1.71 -18.54
C SER A 186 20.26 -2.02 -18.77
N ILE A 187 19.75 -3.06 -18.09
CA ILE A 187 18.36 -3.51 -18.16
C ILE A 187 17.41 -2.75 -17.22
N ARG A 188 17.94 -2.01 -16.23
CA ARG A 188 17.14 -1.27 -15.23
C ARG A 188 16.01 -0.45 -15.83
N LYS A 189 16.31 0.31 -16.88
CA LYS A 189 15.32 1.16 -17.55
C LYS A 189 14.20 0.32 -18.15
N GLU A 190 14.55 -0.81 -18.75
CA GLU A 190 13.63 -1.72 -19.40
C GLU A 190 12.69 -2.40 -18.40
N VAL A 191 13.21 -2.89 -17.28
CA VAL A 191 12.39 -3.48 -16.20
C VAL A 191 11.33 -2.49 -15.71
N PHE A 192 11.71 -1.24 -15.46
CA PHE A 192 10.74 -0.22 -15.01
C PHE A 192 9.74 0.16 -16.09
N ILE A 193 10.15 0.21 -17.37
CA ILE A 193 9.24 0.49 -18.49
C ILE A 193 8.23 -0.64 -18.63
N CYS A 194 8.70 -1.90 -18.67
CA CYS A 194 7.84 -3.06 -18.81
C CYS A 194 6.91 -3.20 -17.59
N GLY A 195 7.44 -3.16 -16.37
CA GLY A 195 6.63 -3.26 -15.17
C GLY A 195 5.56 -2.17 -15.07
N ARG A 196 5.89 -0.94 -15.51
CA ARG A 196 4.91 0.15 -15.61
C ARG A 196 3.87 -0.10 -16.70
N LYS A 197 4.24 -0.70 -17.83
CA LYS A 197 3.31 -1.07 -18.90
C LYS A 197 2.33 -2.16 -18.44
N ILE A 198 2.83 -3.19 -17.76
CA ILE A 198 2.00 -4.24 -17.16
C ILE A 198 1.04 -3.62 -16.14
N PHE A 199 1.55 -2.82 -15.19
CA PHE A 199 0.72 -2.18 -14.18
C PHE A 199 -0.35 -1.25 -14.76
N ARG A 200 -0.01 -0.43 -15.76
CA ARG A 200 -1.00 0.41 -16.46
C ARG A 200 -2.09 -0.38 -17.17
N THR A 201 -1.79 -1.60 -17.60
CA THR A 201 -2.72 -2.46 -18.31
C THR A 201 -3.67 -3.14 -17.33
N ILE A 202 -3.16 -3.91 -16.37
CA ILE A 202 -4.01 -4.77 -15.50
C ILE A 202 -4.28 -4.23 -14.08
N GLY A 203 -3.60 -3.15 -13.67
CA GLY A 203 -3.72 -2.61 -12.32
C GLY A 203 -3.09 -3.52 -11.24
N GLU A 204 -3.43 -3.27 -9.98
CA GLU A 204 -2.78 -3.91 -8.83
C GLU A 204 -3.21 -5.35 -8.60
N LYS A 205 -4.46 -5.71 -8.93
CA LYS A 205 -5.05 -7.00 -8.52
C LYS A 205 -4.43 -8.21 -9.19
N GLY A 206 -3.88 -8.05 -10.39
CA GLY A 206 -3.27 -9.12 -11.15
C GLY A 206 -1.76 -9.25 -11.00
N ILE A 207 -1.13 -8.46 -10.11
CA ILE A 207 0.35 -8.38 -10.04
C ILE A 207 0.89 -8.93 -8.73
N ILE A 208 1.98 -9.69 -8.80
CA ILE A 208 2.79 -10.09 -7.66
C ILE A 208 4.22 -9.58 -7.87
N LEU A 209 4.78 -8.94 -6.85
CA LEU A 209 6.18 -8.50 -6.86
C LEU A 209 7.04 -9.49 -6.09
N THR A 210 8.20 -9.82 -6.64
CA THR A 210 9.12 -10.80 -6.05
C THR A 210 10.57 -10.38 -6.19
N SER A 211 11.43 -10.93 -5.33
CA SER A 211 12.86 -10.67 -5.40
C SER A 211 13.53 -11.40 -6.56
N ARG A 212 13.27 -12.70 -6.77
CA ARG A 212 14.13 -13.58 -7.59
C ARG A 212 15.57 -13.64 -7.04
N ALA A 213 15.71 -13.53 -5.72
CA ALA A 213 17.00 -13.51 -5.06
C ALA A 213 17.63 -14.91 -4.99
N THR A 214 18.93 -14.97 -5.24
CA THR A 214 19.78 -16.16 -4.97
C THR A 214 20.53 -16.03 -3.66
N ARG A 215 20.70 -14.79 -3.16
CA ARG A 215 21.49 -14.47 -1.98
C ARG A 215 20.75 -13.53 -1.03
N PRO A 216 21.06 -13.52 0.28
CA PRO A 216 20.41 -12.64 1.25
C PRO A 216 20.46 -11.14 0.86
N MET A 217 21.61 -10.66 0.38
CA MET A 217 21.84 -9.24 0.04
C MET A 217 21.04 -8.75 -1.18
N GLU A 218 20.48 -9.67 -1.95
CA GLU A 218 19.64 -9.38 -3.13
C GLU A 218 18.18 -9.12 -2.74
N MET A 219 17.76 -9.56 -1.56
CA MET A 219 16.42 -9.28 -1.04
C MET A 219 16.32 -7.85 -0.49
N ARG A 220 15.10 -7.33 -0.42
CA ARG A 220 14.79 -6.01 0.15
C ARG A 220 13.68 -6.16 1.17
N ALA A 221 13.69 -5.31 2.20
CA ALA A 221 12.64 -5.31 3.20
C ALA A 221 11.30 -4.97 2.53
N PRO A 222 10.16 -5.46 3.03
CA PRO A 222 8.86 -5.26 2.38
C PRO A 222 8.51 -3.78 2.12
N TYR A 223 8.89 -2.88 3.01
CA TYR A 223 8.67 -1.44 2.82
C TYR A 223 9.57 -0.84 1.73
N ASP A 224 10.78 -1.36 1.55
CA ASP A 224 11.65 -0.97 0.43
C ASP A 224 11.11 -1.50 -0.89
N VAL A 225 10.53 -2.71 -0.90
CA VAL A 225 9.83 -3.24 -2.08
C VAL A 225 8.62 -2.37 -2.41
N ILE A 226 7.86 -1.92 -1.41
CA ILE A 226 6.78 -0.94 -1.60
C ILE A 226 7.33 0.37 -2.20
N ASN A 227 8.49 0.86 -1.75
CA ASN A 227 9.12 2.05 -2.32
C ASN A 227 9.55 1.84 -3.78
N ILE A 228 10.18 0.71 -4.11
CA ILE A 228 10.53 0.32 -5.48
C ILE A 228 9.26 0.25 -6.35
N SER A 229 8.14 -0.20 -5.79
CA SER A 229 6.87 -0.32 -6.51
C SER A 229 6.34 1.00 -7.05
N HIS A 230 6.66 2.12 -6.39
CA HIS A 230 6.30 3.45 -6.88
C HIS A 230 6.98 3.77 -8.21
N LEU A 231 8.15 3.19 -8.50
CA LEU A 231 8.83 3.34 -9.79
C LEU A 231 8.06 2.65 -10.92
N PHE A 232 7.31 1.58 -10.62
CA PHE A 232 6.36 0.97 -11.57
C PHE A 232 5.07 1.79 -11.73
N GLY A 233 4.88 2.85 -10.93
CA GLY A 233 3.71 3.74 -10.98
C GLY A 233 2.61 3.40 -9.99
N MET A 234 2.84 2.46 -9.07
CA MET A 234 1.87 2.05 -8.05
C MET A 234 1.80 3.06 -6.90
N LYS A 235 0.61 3.20 -6.29
CA LYS A 235 0.45 3.90 -5.00
C LYS A 235 0.81 2.97 -3.85
N THR A 236 1.01 3.52 -2.66
CA THR A 236 1.41 2.77 -1.46
C THR A 236 0.50 1.58 -1.12
N ASN A 237 -0.83 1.76 -1.21
CA ASN A 237 -1.78 0.68 -0.91
C ASN A 237 -1.80 -0.39 -2.01
N GLU A 238 -1.68 0.02 -3.27
CA GLU A 238 -1.59 -0.88 -4.44
C GLU A 238 -0.31 -1.72 -4.34
N ALA A 239 0.83 -1.07 -4.12
CA ALA A 239 2.14 -1.68 -3.89
C ALA A 239 2.14 -2.63 -2.67
N ARG A 240 1.47 -2.27 -1.59
CA ARG A 240 1.35 -3.16 -0.44
C ARG A 240 0.55 -4.42 -0.77
N SER A 241 -0.50 -4.31 -1.60
CA SER A 241 -1.34 -5.44 -2.01
C SER A 241 -0.55 -6.51 -2.78
N THR A 242 0.38 -6.10 -3.64
CA THR A 242 1.16 -7.02 -4.50
C THR A 242 2.12 -7.93 -3.73
N ILE A 243 2.48 -7.57 -2.49
CA ILE A 243 3.38 -8.37 -1.61
C ILE A 243 2.67 -8.90 -0.35
N THR A 244 1.36 -8.67 -0.21
CA THR A 244 0.56 -9.16 0.92
C THR A 244 -0.69 -9.90 0.46
N VAL A 245 -1.71 -9.18 0.01
CA VAL A 245 -3.03 -9.73 -0.32
C VAL A 245 -2.99 -10.65 -1.55
N ASN A 246 -2.34 -10.22 -2.63
CA ASN A 246 -2.36 -10.97 -3.89
C ASN A 246 -1.63 -12.33 -3.76
N PRO A 247 -0.41 -12.40 -3.19
CA PRO A 247 0.24 -13.69 -2.93
C PRO A 247 -0.58 -14.60 -2.02
N GLN A 248 -1.26 -14.05 -1.00
CA GLN A 248 -2.10 -14.84 -0.11
C GLN A 248 -3.31 -15.44 -0.84
N GLN A 249 -3.94 -14.66 -1.71
CA GLN A 249 -5.05 -15.16 -2.54
C GLN A 249 -4.60 -16.30 -3.46
N LEU A 250 -3.42 -16.15 -4.08
CA LEU A 250 -2.81 -17.23 -4.87
C LEU A 250 -2.57 -18.48 -4.03
N LEU A 251 -1.96 -18.33 -2.84
CA LEU A 251 -1.65 -19.46 -1.96
C LEU A 251 -2.92 -20.17 -1.44
N LEU A 252 -3.97 -19.41 -1.09
CA LEU A 252 -5.26 -19.99 -0.71
C LEU A 252 -5.91 -20.76 -1.86
N ALA A 253 -5.82 -20.27 -3.09
CA ALA A 253 -6.33 -20.98 -4.26
C ALA A 253 -5.55 -22.29 -4.51
N VAL A 254 -4.23 -22.26 -4.34
CA VAL A 254 -3.36 -23.45 -4.43
C VAL A 254 -3.75 -24.49 -3.37
N GLU A 255 -3.91 -24.07 -2.10
CA GLU A 255 -4.27 -24.96 -0.99
C GLU A 255 -5.63 -25.63 -1.23
N ASN A 256 -6.64 -24.88 -1.69
CA ASN A 256 -7.97 -25.41 -1.98
C ASN A 256 -7.99 -26.43 -3.13
N ASN A 257 -7.05 -26.32 -4.07
CA ASN A 257 -6.98 -27.20 -5.24
C ASN A 257 -6.23 -28.51 -4.96
N LYS A 258 -5.59 -28.66 -3.80
CA LYS A 258 -4.91 -29.90 -3.42
C LYS A 258 -5.89 -30.89 -2.78
N SER A 259 -6.01 -32.07 -3.39
CA SER A 259 -6.92 -33.13 -2.96
C SER A 259 -6.47 -33.92 -1.72
N LYS A 260 -5.25 -33.68 -1.20
CA LYS A 260 -4.76 -34.27 0.05
C LYS A 260 -4.01 -33.24 0.90
N PRO A 261 -4.37 -33.01 2.18
CA PRO A 261 -3.50 -32.31 3.12
C PRO A 261 -2.24 -33.17 3.32
N ARG A 262 -1.04 -32.56 3.34
CA ARG A 262 0.18 -33.28 3.72
C ARG A 262 0.09 -33.63 5.21
N ASP A 263 0.76 -34.69 5.66
CA ASP A 263 0.85 -34.99 7.10
C ASP A 263 1.51 -33.86 7.91
N GLN A 264 2.32 -33.00 7.26
CA GLN A 264 2.84 -31.75 7.84
C GLN A 264 1.74 -30.68 8.06
N ASP A 265 0.62 -30.76 7.33
CA ASP A 265 -0.54 -29.88 7.46
C ASP A 265 -1.52 -30.36 8.56
N THR A 266 -1.28 -31.53 9.20
CA THR A 266 -2.12 -32.00 10.32
C THR A 266 -1.94 -31.15 11.58
N ASN A 267 -0.79 -30.48 11.71
CA ASN A 267 -0.58 -29.41 12.70
C ASN A 267 -1.02 -28.02 12.18
N LEU A 268 -1.60 -27.96 10.98
CA LEU A 268 -1.82 -26.73 10.22
C LEU A 268 -3.15 -26.70 9.46
N SER A 269 -4.22 -27.32 9.98
CA SER A 269 -5.57 -27.13 9.42
C SER A 269 -6.46 -26.27 10.33
N LEU A 270 -7.11 -25.27 9.72
CA LEU A 270 -8.12 -24.41 10.35
C LEU A 270 -9.43 -25.14 10.69
N ALA A 271 -9.52 -26.46 10.46
CA ALA A 271 -10.76 -27.23 10.54
C ALA A 271 -11.11 -27.75 11.96
N THR A 272 -10.16 -27.79 12.90
CA THR A 272 -10.41 -28.33 14.27
C THR A 272 -10.92 -27.27 15.27
N ILE A 273 -11.29 -26.08 14.80
CA ILE A 273 -11.56 -24.91 15.66
C ILE A 273 -12.97 -24.91 16.29
N SER A 274 -13.91 -25.76 15.86
CA SER A 274 -15.28 -25.70 16.40
C SER A 274 -15.43 -26.36 17.77
N ASN A 275 -14.90 -27.56 17.96
CA ASN A 275 -15.18 -28.36 19.16
C ASN A 275 -14.21 -28.11 20.33
N VAL A 276 -12.99 -27.66 20.05
CA VAL A 276 -12.00 -27.34 21.10
C VAL A 276 -12.32 -26.01 21.80
N ARG A 277 -13.02 -25.09 21.10
CA ARG A 277 -13.23 -23.71 21.55
C ARG A 277 -14.12 -23.59 22.79
N PHE A 278 -15.12 -24.46 22.94
CA PHE A 278 -16.10 -24.33 24.03
C PHE A 278 -15.53 -24.80 25.39
N GLU A 279 -14.79 -25.91 25.38
CA GLU A 279 -14.13 -26.45 26.57
C GLU A 279 -12.97 -25.56 27.05
N LEU A 280 -12.19 -25.00 26.11
CA LEU A 280 -11.09 -24.07 26.41
C LEU A 280 -11.61 -22.70 26.85
N LEU A 281 -12.71 -22.19 26.29
CA LEU A 281 -13.33 -20.93 26.74
C LEU A 281 -13.83 -21.01 28.18
N LYS A 282 -14.37 -22.16 28.60
CA LYS A 282 -14.85 -22.39 29.97
C LYS A 282 -13.70 -22.51 30.99
N LYS A 283 -12.53 -22.98 30.55
CA LYS A 283 -11.29 -23.02 31.35
C LYS A 283 -10.55 -21.68 31.35
N LEU A 284 -10.55 -20.97 30.23
CA LEU A 284 -9.91 -19.66 30.07
C LEU A 284 -10.68 -18.55 30.80
N SER A 285 -12.01 -18.64 30.94
CA SER A 285 -12.80 -17.68 31.73
C SER A 285 -12.50 -17.71 33.23
N GLN A 286 -11.73 -18.70 33.71
CA GLN A 286 -11.28 -18.80 35.10
C GLN A 286 -9.84 -18.27 35.29
N VAL A 287 -9.16 -17.85 34.22
CA VAL A 287 -7.78 -17.33 34.23
C VAL A 287 -7.79 -15.80 34.31
N PRO A 288 -7.15 -15.15 35.31
CA PRO A 288 -7.16 -13.70 35.48
C PRO A 288 -6.69 -12.91 34.25
N GLU A 289 -5.81 -13.48 33.42
CA GLU A 289 -5.30 -12.86 32.18
C GLU A 289 -6.31 -12.86 31.03
N PHE A 290 -7.32 -13.73 31.05
CA PHE A 290 -8.39 -13.75 30.03
C PHE A 290 -9.38 -12.59 30.24
N ASN A 291 -9.55 -12.13 31.49
CA ASN A 291 -10.32 -10.92 31.80
C ASN A 291 -9.66 -9.66 31.19
N VAL A 292 -8.32 -9.63 31.09
CA VAL A 292 -7.58 -8.55 30.42
C VAL A 292 -7.84 -8.54 28.91
N GLN A 293 -8.11 -9.71 28.31
CA GLN A 293 -8.41 -9.84 26.88
C GLN A 293 -9.84 -9.36 26.54
N MET A 294 -10.78 -9.55 27.47
CA MET A 294 -12.11 -8.93 27.41
C MET A 294 -12.05 -7.39 27.56
N GLU A 295 -11.14 -6.86 28.38
CA GLU A 295 -10.91 -5.40 28.47
C GLU A 295 -10.41 -4.80 27.14
N PHE A 296 -9.66 -5.54 26.32
CA PHE A 296 -9.26 -5.09 24.98
C PHE A 296 -10.43 -5.03 23.98
N GLN A 297 -11.41 -5.90 24.16
CA GLN A 297 -12.66 -5.87 23.38
C GLN A 297 -13.55 -4.69 23.81
N GLU A 298 -13.52 -4.31 25.10
CA GLU A 298 -14.11 -3.05 25.60
C GLU A 298 -13.38 -1.80 25.07
N MET A 299 -12.05 -1.81 24.92
CA MET A 299 -11.30 -0.68 24.36
C MET A 299 -11.60 -0.40 22.88
N ALA A 300 -12.01 -1.43 22.14
CA ALA A 300 -12.50 -1.34 20.76
C ALA A 300 -13.99 -0.94 20.67
N SER A 301 -14.70 -0.84 21.80
CA SER A 301 -16.06 -0.34 21.83
C SER A 301 -16.11 1.16 21.48
N LYS A 302 -17.22 1.62 20.90
CA LYS A 302 -17.42 3.02 20.50
C LYS A 302 -17.55 3.99 21.69
N SER A 303 -17.49 3.51 22.94
CA SER A 303 -17.61 4.37 24.13
C SER A 303 -16.30 5.13 24.42
N LEU A 304 -16.42 6.31 25.01
CA LEU A 304 -15.29 7.13 25.45
C LEU A 304 -14.67 6.55 26.73
N PRO A 305 -13.34 6.62 26.90
CA PRO A 305 -12.65 6.01 28.04
C PRO A 305 -12.89 6.75 29.38
N LEU A 306 -13.32 8.01 29.35
CA LEU A 306 -13.75 8.82 30.50
C LEU A 306 -14.86 9.79 30.02
N PRO A 307 -15.66 10.37 30.94
CA PRO A 307 -16.57 11.47 30.63
C PRO A 307 -15.85 12.62 29.91
N MET A 308 -16.58 13.34 29.05
CA MET A 308 -15.98 14.33 28.15
C MET A 308 -15.25 15.45 28.92
N ASP A 309 -15.82 15.93 30.02
CA ASP A 309 -15.24 16.98 30.87
C ASP A 309 -13.93 16.55 31.55
N ASP A 310 -13.85 15.27 31.93
CA ASP A 310 -12.66 14.68 32.55
C ASP A 310 -11.54 14.49 31.53
N LEU A 311 -11.87 14.17 30.28
CA LEU A 311 -10.88 14.09 29.20
C LEU A 311 -10.29 15.46 28.85
N ILE A 312 -11.11 16.51 28.84
CA ILE A 312 -10.65 17.89 28.64
C ILE A 312 -9.69 18.26 29.78
N THR A 313 -10.08 17.99 31.03
CA THR A 313 -9.26 18.25 32.22
C THR A 313 -7.92 17.51 32.17
N LEU A 314 -7.91 16.25 31.71
CA LEU A 314 -6.69 15.45 31.54
C LEU A 314 -5.74 16.07 30.50
N VAL A 315 -6.28 16.54 29.36
CA VAL A 315 -5.49 17.14 28.28
C VAL A 315 -4.92 18.49 28.69
N GLU A 316 -5.69 19.31 29.40
CA GLU A 316 -5.19 20.58 29.93
C GLU A 316 -4.05 20.38 30.93
N LYS A 317 -4.16 19.40 31.83
CA LYS A 317 -3.07 19.06 32.76
C LYS A 317 -1.83 18.53 32.02
N MET A 318 -2.02 17.66 31.03
CA MET A 318 -0.92 17.17 30.19
C MET A 318 -0.23 18.29 29.42
N SER A 319 -0.99 19.20 28.82
CA SER A 319 -0.49 20.35 28.06
C SER A 319 0.35 21.29 28.95
N LYS A 320 -0.15 21.63 30.15
CA LYS A 320 0.59 22.46 31.13
C LYS A 320 1.93 21.85 31.56
N HIS A 321 1.99 20.53 31.73
CA HIS A 321 3.23 19.87 32.13
C HIS A 321 4.22 19.67 30.97
N VAL A 322 3.75 19.55 29.73
CA VAL A 322 4.61 19.37 28.55
C VAL A 322 5.26 20.68 28.09
N SER A 323 4.65 21.83 28.37
CA SER A 323 5.18 23.16 28.00
C SER A 323 6.27 23.72 28.92
N LEU A 324 6.64 23.04 30.01
CA LEU A 324 7.68 23.50 30.93
C LEU A 324 9.09 23.22 30.39
N PRO A 325 10.03 24.19 30.40
CA PRO A 325 11.40 23.98 29.95
C PRO A 325 12.10 22.94 30.82
N GLY A 326 12.62 21.88 30.19
CA GLY A 326 13.27 20.75 30.87
C GLY A 326 12.42 19.47 30.96
N THR A 327 11.18 19.48 30.48
CA THR A 327 10.31 18.28 30.50
C THR A 327 10.61 17.35 29.32
N THR A 328 10.70 16.03 29.56
CA THR A 328 11.04 15.06 28.53
C THR A 328 9.94 14.97 27.46
N GLY A 329 10.23 15.34 26.21
CA GLY A 329 9.34 15.16 25.05
C GLY A 329 9.06 13.69 24.66
N ASN A 330 9.45 12.74 25.50
CA ASN A 330 9.34 11.30 25.28
C ASN A 330 8.26 10.71 26.19
N TYR A 331 7.15 10.25 25.61
CA TYR A 331 6.00 9.66 26.31
C TYR A 331 6.39 8.55 27.30
N ARG A 332 7.42 7.76 26.99
CA ARG A 332 7.88 6.66 27.86
C ARG A 332 8.47 7.14 29.19
N ARG A 333 8.92 8.40 29.27
CA ARG A 333 9.52 9.00 30.48
C ARG A 333 8.54 9.87 31.25
N PHE A 334 7.32 10.08 30.74
CA PHE A 334 6.31 10.91 31.41
C PHE A 334 5.68 10.18 32.61
N LYS A 335 5.72 10.83 33.77
CA LYS A 335 5.15 10.38 35.03
C LYS A 335 3.69 10.85 35.16
N PHE A 336 2.75 9.92 34.99
CA PHE A 336 1.31 10.23 35.05
C PHE A 336 0.83 10.57 36.47
N GLU A 337 1.66 10.30 37.47
CA GLU A 337 1.46 10.71 38.86
C GLU A 337 1.29 12.24 38.98
N ASN A 338 1.90 13.00 38.06
CA ASN A 338 1.84 14.47 38.06
C ASN A 338 0.53 15.04 37.47
N VAL A 339 -0.26 14.22 36.76
CA VAL A 339 -1.51 14.65 36.11
C VAL A 339 -2.75 14.03 36.74
N VAL A 340 -2.61 13.43 37.92
CA VAL A 340 -3.73 12.86 38.68
C VAL A 340 -4.74 13.95 39.05
N PHE A 341 -6.02 13.61 38.97
CA PHE A 341 -7.13 14.47 39.42
C PHE A 341 -8.34 13.62 39.80
N LYS A 342 -9.16 14.15 40.71
CA LYS A 342 -10.29 13.42 41.32
C LYS A 342 -9.80 12.10 41.93
N ASP A 343 -10.63 11.06 41.87
CA ASP A 343 -10.34 9.71 42.37
C ASP A 343 -9.72 8.80 41.28
N TYR A 344 -9.29 9.36 40.15
CA TYR A 344 -8.69 8.58 39.07
C TYR A 344 -7.23 8.25 39.37
N SER A 345 -6.86 6.97 39.33
CA SER A 345 -5.47 6.59 39.52
C SER A 345 -4.61 7.01 38.32
N ALA A 346 -3.30 7.18 38.54
CA ALA A 346 -2.33 7.44 37.46
C ALA A 346 -2.38 6.36 36.36
N LYS A 347 -2.77 5.12 36.72
CA LYS A 347 -2.93 4.00 35.80
C LYS A 347 -4.16 4.20 34.90
N ASP A 348 -5.26 4.68 35.45
CA ASP A 348 -6.51 4.92 34.71
C ASP A 348 -6.35 6.05 33.71
N LEU A 349 -5.73 7.16 34.13
CA LEU A 349 -5.44 8.30 33.26
C LEU A 349 -4.47 7.92 32.13
N ARG A 350 -3.44 7.10 32.43
CA ARG A 350 -2.52 6.56 31.42
C ARG A 350 -3.24 5.64 30.44
N LYS A 351 -4.21 4.82 30.90
CA LYS A 351 -5.04 3.97 30.04
C LYS A 351 -5.92 4.82 29.12
N ALA A 352 -6.61 5.83 29.67
CA ALA A 352 -7.44 6.77 28.90
C ALA A 352 -6.62 7.53 27.84
N TRP A 353 -5.45 8.05 28.20
CA TRP A 353 -4.55 8.75 27.27
C TRP A 353 -4.06 7.86 26.14
N ARG A 354 -3.70 6.61 26.44
CA ARG A 354 -3.26 5.62 25.44
C ARG A 354 -4.37 5.31 24.44
N THR A 355 -5.61 5.17 24.93
CA THR A 355 -6.79 4.95 24.08
C THR A 355 -7.06 6.14 23.17
N LEU A 356 -6.98 7.37 23.69
CA LEU A 356 -7.12 8.58 22.90
C LEU A 356 -6.03 8.70 21.82
N ARG A 357 -4.77 8.43 22.18
CA ARG A 357 -3.63 8.44 21.26
C ARG A 357 -3.80 7.44 20.12
N PHE A 358 -4.25 6.22 20.43
CA PHE A 358 -4.51 5.19 19.42
C PHE A 358 -5.65 5.59 18.46
N ARG A 359 -6.69 6.25 18.97
CA ARG A 359 -7.85 6.69 18.17
C ARG A 359 -7.58 7.95 17.35
N ALA A 360 -6.69 8.83 17.80
CA ALA A 360 -6.32 10.06 17.12
C ALA A 360 -5.53 9.75 15.83
N TYR A 361 -4.23 9.41 15.92
CA TYR A 361 -3.39 8.95 14.80
C TYR A 361 -2.13 8.26 15.40
N GLY A 362 -1.65 7.17 14.78
CA GLY A 362 -0.50 6.38 15.27
C GLY A 362 0.82 7.16 15.49
N GLU A 363 1.79 6.49 16.13
CA GLU A 363 3.04 7.00 16.77
C GLU A 363 3.55 8.42 16.39
N HIS A 364 3.29 9.40 17.28
CA HIS A 364 3.95 10.72 17.31
C HIS A 364 4.75 10.94 18.63
N ASN A 365 5.51 12.05 18.72
CA ASN A 365 6.17 12.49 19.96
C ASN A 365 5.19 13.24 20.89
N LEU A 366 5.50 13.40 22.19
CA LEU A 366 4.50 13.81 23.20
C LEU A 366 3.87 15.19 22.93
N VAL A 367 4.63 16.13 22.35
CA VAL A 367 4.14 17.46 21.99
C VAL A 367 3.16 17.38 20.82
N GLN A 368 3.49 16.60 19.79
CA GLN A 368 2.62 16.34 18.65
C GLN A 368 1.39 15.48 19.03
N ASP A 369 1.55 14.56 19.98
CA ASP A 369 0.46 13.76 20.55
C ASP A 369 -0.56 14.66 21.27
N VAL A 370 -0.11 15.61 22.10
CA VAL A 370 -1.01 16.57 22.78
C VAL A 370 -1.77 17.40 21.76
N GLN A 371 -1.08 17.98 20.76
CA GLN A 371 -1.73 18.78 19.71
C GLN A 371 -2.73 17.96 18.88
N ALA A 372 -2.39 16.73 18.50
CA ALA A 372 -3.28 15.87 17.72
C ALA A 372 -4.49 15.38 18.55
N ILE A 373 -4.31 15.11 19.83
CA ILE A 373 -5.39 14.74 20.76
C ILE A 373 -6.29 15.96 21.03
N GLU A 374 -5.73 17.16 21.20
CA GLU A 374 -6.51 18.41 21.27
C GLU A 374 -7.37 18.59 20.01
N GLU A 375 -6.82 18.36 18.81
CA GLU A 375 -7.60 18.41 17.56
C GLU A 375 -8.65 17.31 17.45
N TYR A 376 -8.36 16.09 17.91
CA TYR A 376 -9.29 14.96 17.89
C TYR A 376 -10.44 15.16 18.89
N ILE A 377 -10.13 15.64 20.10
CA ILE A 377 -11.14 16.01 21.10
C ILE A 377 -11.96 17.20 20.60
N ALA A 378 -11.34 18.19 19.98
CA ALA A 378 -12.07 19.27 19.33
C ALA A 378 -13.00 18.74 18.23
N LYS A 379 -12.60 17.74 17.44
CA LYS A 379 -13.48 17.07 16.45
C LYS A 379 -14.63 16.29 17.10
N LEU A 380 -14.38 15.61 18.22
CA LEU A 380 -15.41 14.87 18.96
C LEU A 380 -16.38 15.83 19.64
N GLN A 381 -15.88 16.91 20.24
CA GLN A 381 -16.67 18.03 20.75
C GLN A 381 -17.53 18.63 19.62
N LEU A 382 -16.95 18.81 18.43
CA LEU A 382 -17.66 19.31 17.24
C LEU A 382 -18.72 18.33 16.68
N GLN A 383 -18.62 17.04 17.01
CA GLN A 383 -19.62 16.01 16.69
C GLN A 383 -20.68 15.89 17.78
N SER A 384 -20.37 16.29 19.02
CA SER A 384 -21.26 16.24 20.19
C SER A 384 -21.95 17.56 20.50
N THR A 385 -21.54 18.68 19.91
CA THR A 385 -22.23 19.98 20.02
C THR A 385 -23.35 20.09 19.00
N ASP A 386 -24.30 21.00 19.27
CA ASP A 386 -25.43 21.43 18.42
C ASP A 386 -25.01 22.02 17.06
N ARG A 387 -23.82 21.70 16.55
CA ARG A 387 -23.34 22.18 15.28
C ARG A 387 -24.25 21.65 14.16
N PRO A 388 -24.87 22.55 13.37
CA PRO A 388 -25.76 22.14 12.29
C PRO A 388 -25.04 21.24 11.29
N LYS A 389 -25.74 20.20 10.81
CA LYS A 389 -25.23 19.29 9.78
C LYS A 389 -25.47 19.87 8.40
N LYS A 390 -24.50 19.74 7.51
CA LYS A 390 -24.66 20.19 6.11
C LYS A 390 -25.80 19.42 5.45
N PRO A 391 -26.66 20.10 4.68
CA PRO A 391 -27.75 19.44 3.99
C PRO A 391 -27.21 18.59 2.84
N LEU A 392 -27.93 17.51 2.54
CA LEU A 392 -27.62 16.63 1.41
C LEU A 392 -27.84 17.37 0.10
N SER A 393 -26.92 17.22 -0.86
CA SER A 393 -27.11 17.76 -2.21
C SER A 393 -28.37 17.18 -2.87
N ALA A 394 -28.94 17.89 -3.85
CA ALA A 394 -30.14 17.44 -4.57
C ALA A 394 -30.03 15.98 -5.08
N TYR A 395 -28.87 15.63 -5.63
CA TYR A 395 -28.57 14.26 -6.08
C TYR A 395 -28.51 13.25 -4.92
N MET A 396 -27.80 13.57 -3.84
CA MET A 396 -27.67 12.64 -2.71
C MET A 396 -29.00 12.45 -1.97
N TYR A 397 -29.82 13.49 -1.92
CA TYR A 397 -31.19 13.42 -1.41
C TYR A 397 -32.09 12.54 -2.31
N PHE A 398 -31.95 12.62 -3.63
CA PHE A 398 -32.61 11.69 -4.55
C PHE A 398 -32.16 10.23 -4.31
N VAL A 399 -30.84 10.00 -4.22
CA VAL A 399 -30.27 8.66 -3.99
C VAL A 399 -30.80 8.09 -2.68
N THR A 400 -30.75 8.82 -1.56
CA THR A 400 -31.24 8.32 -0.26
C THR A 400 -32.72 7.92 -0.28
N LYS A 401 -33.58 8.66 -1.00
CA LYS A 401 -35.01 8.33 -1.13
C LYS A 401 -35.29 7.14 -2.06
N ARG A 402 -34.48 6.94 -3.10
CA ARG A 402 -34.68 5.87 -4.10
C ARG A 402 -33.91 4.60 -3.79
N TYR A 403 -32.80 4.70 -3.06
CA TYR A 403 -31.88 3.60 -2.81
C TYR A 403 -32.56 2.40 -2.18
N SER A 404 -33.37 2.58 -1.13
CA SER A 404 -34.07 1.46 -0.48
C SER A 404 -35.02 0.74 -1.43
N LYS A 405 -35.79 1.50 -2.22
CA LYS A 405 -36.75 0.97 -3.20
C LYS A 405 -36.07 0.21 -4.33
N LEU A 406 -34.94 0.71 -4.82
CA LEU A 406 -34.18 0.06 -5.88
C LEU A 406 -33.43 -1.17 -5.35
N ARG A 407 -32.88 -1.09 -4.13
CA ARG A 407 -32.23 -2.21 -3.45
C ARG A 407 -33.17 -3.38 -3.19
N SER A 408 -34.43 -3.13 -2.86
CA SER A 408 -35.43 -4.19 -2.70
C SER A 408 -35.77 -4.90 -4.01
N LYS A 409 -35.66 -4.21 -5.16
CA LYS A 409 -35.87 -4.81 -6.49
C LYS A 409 -34.61 -5.51 -7.02
N HIS A 410 -33.45 -5.12 -6.53
CA HIS A 410 -32.14 -5.65 -6.90
C HIS A 410 -31.38 -6.17 -5.67
N PRO A 411 -31.90 -7.18 -4.94
CA PRO A 411 -31.28 -7.65 -3.69
C PRO A 411 -29.93 -8.34 -3.91
N SER A 412 -29.74 -8.96 -5.09
CA SER A 412 -28.51 -9.67 -5.48
C SER A 412 -27.43 -8.75 -6.08
N ASP A 413 -27.76 -7.49 -6.40
CA ASP A 413 -26.80 -6.56 -6.98
C ASP A 413 -25.90 -5.91 -5.92
N THR A 414 -24.63 -5.70 -6.28
CA THR A 414 -23.69 -4.99 -5.43
C THR A 414 -24.13 -3.53 -5.23
N HIS A 415 -23.82 -2.96 -4.06
CA HIS A 415 -24.14 -1.57 -3.74
C HIS A 415 -23.67 -0.59 -4.82
N LEU A 416 -22.53 -0.86 -5.46
CA LEU A 416 -21.96 -0.06 -6.53
C LEU A 416 -22.80 -0.10 -7.81
N ASN A 417 -23.37 -1.26 -8.17
CA ASN A 417 -24.24 -1.38 -9.35
C ASN A 417 -25.57 -0.64 -9.15
N VAL A 418 -26.16 -0.74 -7.95
CA VAL A 418 -27.37 0.01 -7.58
C VAL A 418 -27.14 1.54 -7.67
N LEU A 419 -25.97 2.02 -7.24
CA LEU A 419 -25.62 3.44 -7.38
C LEU A 419 -25.42 3.88 -8.83
N LYS A 420 -24.86 3.02 -9.70
CA LYS A 420 -24.73 3.31 -11.14
C LYS A 420 -26.09 3.48 -11.81
N ILE A 421 -27.04 2.59 -11.51
CA ILE A 421 -28.41 2.68 -12.02
C ILE A 421 -29.06 3.99 -11.55
N LEU A 422 -28.90 4.37 -10.28
CA LEU A 422 -29.42 5.65 -9.77
C LEU A 422 -28.76 6.88 -10.42
N ALA A 423 -27.46 6.80 -10.74
CA ALA A 423 -26.76 7.88 -11.45
C ALA A 423 -27.29 8.05 -12.88
N GLU A 424 -27.61 6.96 -13.57
CA GLU A 424 -28.22 6.97 -14.90
C GLU A 424 -29.67 7.46 -14.85
N GLU A 425 -30.48 6.99 -13.89
CA GLU A 425 -31.84 7.51 -13.65
C GLU A 425 -31.81 9.02 -13.38
N TRP A 426 -30.86 9.51 -12.58
CA TRP A 426 -30.71 10.93 -12.33
C TRP A 426 -30.33 11.70 -13.59
N ARG A 427 -29.40 11.20 -14.42
CA ARG A 427 -29.03 11.86 -15.69
C ARG A 427 -30.22 12.00 -16.62
N ASN A 428 -31.01 10.94 -16.76
CA ASN A 428 -32.16 10.86 -17.67
C ASN A 428 -33.46 11.47 -17.11
N MET A 429 -33.46 11.93 -15.86
CA MET A 429 -34.64 12.53 -15.24
C MET A 429 -34.95 13.92 -15.81
N ASP A 430 -36.25 14.18 -16.02
CA ASP A 430 -36.79 15.47 -16.47
C ASP A 430 -36.35 16.64 -15.59
N ALA A 431 -36.15 17.80 -16.22
CA ALA A 431 -35.76 19.03 -15.52
C ALA A 431 -36.75 19.43 -14.42
N GLU A 432 -38.06 19.27 -14.65
CA GLU A 432 -39.14 19.52 -13.67
C GLU A 432 -38.98 18.66 -12.40
N LYS A 433 -38.65 17.37 -12.56
CA LYS A 433 -38.47 16.44 -11.44
C LYS A 433 -37.16 16.72 -10.69
N LYS A 434 -36.08 17.05 -11.40
CA LYS A 434 -34.82 17.51 -10.80
C LYS A 434 -35.00 18.80 -10.00
N LYS A 435 -35.81 19.73 -10.51
CA LYS A 435 -36.12 21.02 -9.87
C LYS A 435 -36.76 20.83 -8.49
N LYS A 436 -37.56 19.78 -8.28
CA LYS A 436 -38.09 19.42 -6.94
C LYS A 436 -36.98 19.11 -5.93
N TYR A 437 -36.00 18.30 -6.30
CA TYR A 437 -34.87 17.95 -5.43
C TYR A 437 -33.93 19.13 -5.23
N GLN A 438 -33.78 19.99 -6.25
CA GLN A 438 -33.01 21.21 -6.19
C GLN A 438 -33.63 22.23 -5.21
N ARG A 439 -34.95 22.46 -5.30
CA ARG A 439 -35.69 23.32 -4.34
C ARG A 439 -35.56 22.81 -2.90
N HIS A 440 -35.62 21.49 -2.70
CA HIS A 440 -35.40 20.90 -1.37
C HIS A 440 -33.99 21.17 -0.85
N TYR A 441 -32.96 21.04 -1.71
CA TYR A 441 -31.59 21.36 -1.32
C TYR A 441 -31.41 22.85 -0.99
N GLU A 442 -32.03 23.74 -1.76
CA GLU A 442 -31.98 25.18 -1.53
C GLU A 442 -32.62 25.56 -0.20
N SER A 443 -33.83 25.06 0.10
CA SER A 443 -34.50 25.27 1.39
C SER A 443 -33.68 24.77 2.57
N GLU A 444 -33.17 23.54 2.52
CA GLU A 444 -32.37 22.97 3.61
C GLU A 444 -31.01 23.67 3.76
N LYS A 445 -30.48 24.26 2.68
CA LYS A 445 -29.26 25.08 2.69
C LYS A 445 -29.50 26.42 3.36
N GLU A 446 -30.65 27.04 3.14
CA GLU A 446 -31.05 28.26 3.84
C GLU A 446 -31.22 27.99 5.34
N ASP A 447 -31.91 26.91 5.70
CA ASP A 447 -32.08 26.50 7.10
C ASP A 447 -30.73 26.18 7.76
N TYR A 448 -29.85 25.45 7.07
CA TYR A 448 -28.50 25.19 7.54
C TYR A 448 -27.68 26.47 7.73
N ASN A 449 -27.78 27.43 6.81
CA ASN A 449 -27.06 28.69 6.93
C ASN A 449 -27.56 29.48 8.15
N ARG A 450 -28.87 29.56 8.35
CA ARG A 450 -29.48 30.21 9.52
C ARG A 450 -29.04 29.55 10.82
N GLN A 451 -29.14 28.23 10.91
CA GLN A 451 -28.67 27.49 12.10
C GLN A 451 -27.16 27.68 12.32
N MET A 452 -26.36 27.74 11.25
CA MET A 452 -24.92 27.98 11.36
C MET A 452 -24.60 29.41 11.81
N GLU A 453 -25.41 30.39 11.45
CA GLU A 453 -25.31 31.77 11.94
C GLU A 453 -25.63 31.83 13.43
N GLU A 454 -26.75 31.25 13.85
CA GLU A 454 -27.12 31.12 15.26
C GLU A 454 -26.03 30.38 16.07
N PHE A 455 -25.46 29.33 15.49
CA PHE A 455 -24.34 28.60 16.07
C PHE A 455 -23.10 29.49 16.23
N TYR A 456 -22.77 30.31 15.22
CA TYR A 456 -21.63 31.24 15.31
C TYR A 456 -21.87 32.44 16.24
N GLU A 457 -23.13 32.82 16.47
CA GLU A 457 -23.49 33.81 17.50
C GLU A 457 -23.30 33.23 18.90
N LYS A 458 -23.72 31.99 19.11
CA LYS A 458 -23.52 31.28 20.38
C LYS A 458 -22.05 30.91 20.61
N HIS A 459 -21.26 30.69 19.56
CA HIS A 459 -19.88 30.16 19.62
C HIS A 459 -18.91 31.03 18.79
N PRO A 460 -18.58 32.25 19.26
CA PRO A 460 -17.76 33.23 18.52
C PRO A 460 -16.31 32.79 18.27
N GLU A 461 -15.74 31.94 19.13
CA GLU A 461 -14.39 31.36 18.98
C GLU A 461 -14.27 30.47 17.73
N GLU A 462 -15.30 29.69 17.40
CA GLU A 462 -15.30 28.89 16.17
C GLU A 462 -15.33 29.75 14.90
N LYS A 463 -16.04 30.88 14.94
CA LYS A 463 -16.09 31.86 13.83
C LYS A 463 -14.70 32.44 13.57
N ARG A 464 -13.96 32.78 14.62
CA ARG A 464 -12.58 33.28 14.56
C ARG A 464 -11.61 32.21 14.02
N SER A 465 -11.70 30.98 14.52
CA SER A 465 -10.86 29.86 14.08
C SER A 465 -11.07 29.52 12.60
N ARG A 466 -12.32 29.54 12.11
CA ARG A 466 -12.63 29.36 10.68
C ARG A 466 -12.02 30.45 9.79
N ARG A 467 -12.01 31.70 10.24
CA ARG A 467 -11.36 32.81 9.50
C ARG A 467 -9.83 32.59 9.42
N LEU A 468 -9.19 32.23 10.52
CA LEU A 468 -7.75 31.97 10.56
C LEU A 468 -7.33 30.78 9.67
N ARG A 469 -8.13 29.70 9.62
CA ARG A 469 -7.90 28.57 8.72
C ARG A 469 -7.99 28.94 7.24
N LYS A 470 -8.93 29.82 6.86
CA LYS A 470 -9.04 30.34 5.49
C LYS A 470 -7.84 31.20 5.08
N VAL A 471 -7.29 31.99 6.01
CA VAL A 471 -6.07 32.80 5.77
C VAL A 471 -4.87 31.88 5.53
N ARG A 472 -4.63 30.91 6.42
CA ARG A 472 -3.54 29.92 6.25
C ARG A 472 -3.61 29.12 4.95
N GLN A 473 -4.81 28.73 4.51
CA GLN A 473 -4.98 28.03 3.22
C GLN A 473 -4.64 28.92 2.01
N LYS A 474 -4.91 30.23 2.12
CA LYS A 474 -4.53 31.20 1.08
C LYS A 474 -3.02 31.43 1.04
N ASP A 475 -2.37 31.46 2.20
CA ASP A 475 -0.92 31.62 2.30
C ASP A 475 -0.18 30.38 1.75
N ASN A 476 -0.62 29.17 2.08
CA ASN A 476 -0.04 27.92 1.55
C ASN A 476 -0.22 27.76 0.03
N ALA A 477 -1.36 28.22 -0.53
CA ALA A 477 -1.58 28.25 -1.98
C ALA A 477 -0.68 29.28 -2.70
N THR A 478 -0.22 30.32 -1.98
CA THR A 478 0.71 31.33 -2.51
C THR A 478 2.13 30.77 -2.58
N VAL A 479 2.58 30.03 -1.55
CA VAL A 479 3.90 29.40 -1.47
C VAL A 479 4.10 28.29 -2.52
N SER A 480 3.08 27.48 -2.84
CA SER A 480 3.21 26.42 -3.85
C SER A 480 3.32 26.94 -5.29
N ASN A 481 2.84 28.16 -5.55
CA ASN A 481 2.90 28.79 -6.86
C ASN A 481 4.25 29.50 -7.10
N ASP A 482 4.91 30.01 -6.06
CA ASP A 482 6.20 30.70 -6.19
C ASP A 482 7.37 29.74 -6.51
N LEU A 483 7.37 28.51 -5.97
CA LEU A 483 8.39 27.49 -6.23
C LEU A 483 8.39 26.99 -7.69
N ASN A 484 7.21 26.88 -8.31
CA ASN A 484 7.10 26.44 -9.71
C ASN A 484 7.36 27.56 -10.74
N ASP A 485 7.31 28.84 -10.33
CA ASP A 485 7.50 30.02 -11.22
C ASP A 485 8.97 30.54 -11.21
N LEU A 486 9.86 29.92 -10.43
CA LEU A 486 11.24 30.38 -10.24
C LEU A 486 12.10 30.34 -11.52
N PRO A 487 12.05 29.28 -12.37
CA PRO A 487 12.75 29.29 -13.66
C PRO A 487 12.28 30.41 -14.58
N PHE A 488 10.98 30.72 -14.57
CA PHE A 488 10.41 31.83 -15.32
C PHE A 488 10.85 33.18 -14.75
N LYS A 489 10.94 33.32 -13.42
CA LYS A 489 11.43 34.54 -12.76
C LYS A 489 12.88 34.85 -13.14
N LYS A 490 13.77 33.85 -13.19
CA LYS A 490 15.16 34.01 -13.67
C LYS A 490 15.23 34.40 -15.14
N PHE A 491 14.36 33.83 -15.97
CA PHE A 491 14.23 34.23 -17.37
C PHE A 491 13.76 35.69 -17.51
N LEU A 492 12.77 36.09 -16.70
CA LEU A 492 12.23 37.44 -16.65
C LEU A 492 13.30 38.45 -16.22
N GLU A 493 14.03 38.19 -15.13
CA GLU A 493 15.12 39.03 -14.64
C GLU A 493 16.20 39.25 -15.71
N SER A 494 16.64 38.17 -16.37
CA SER A 494 17.71 38.24 -17.37
C SER A 494 17.31 38.96 -18.66
N ARG A 495 16.03 38.91 -19.04
CA ARG A 495 15.58 39.36 -20.37
C ARG A 495 14.64 40.57 -20.34
N SER A 496 14.14 40.98 -19.17
CA SER A 496 13.16 42.05 -19.02
C SER A 496 13.60 43.36 -19.68
N LYS A 497 14.82 43.84 -19.41
CA LYS A 497 15.34 45.10 -19.95
C LYS A 497 15.41 45.12 -21.48
N LYS A 498 15.91 44.04 -22.08
CA LYS A 498 15.97 43.87 -23.54
C LYS A 498 14.58 43.86 -24.17
N TYR A 499 13.61 43.24 -23.50
CA TYR A 499 12.26 43.07 -24.05
C TYR A 499 11.36 44.28 -23.77
N SER A 500 11.58 45.03 -22.68
CA SER A 500 10.92 46.31 -22.44
C SER A 500 11.31 47.34 -23.48
N GLU A 501 12.60 47.42 -23.84
CA GLU A 501 13.10 48.34 -24.87
C GLU A 501 12.64 47.92 -26.26
N LYS A 502 12.64 46.61 -26.56
CA LYS A 502 12.24 46.08 -27.88
C LYS A 502 10.75 46.24 -28.19
N TYR A 503 9.89 46.09 -27.19
CA TYR A 503 8.43 46.10 -27.39
C TYR A 503 7.73 47.32 -26.81
N GLY A 504 8.44 48.19 -26.08
CA GLY A 504 7.84 49.36 -25.41
C GLY A 504 6.88 49.00 -24.26
N LEU A 505 6.82 47.73 -23.85
CA LEU A 505 5.89 47.22 -22.84
C LEU A 505 6.50 47.28 -21.44
N LYS A 506 5.68 47.58 -20.43
CA LYS A 506 6.09 47.60 -19.01
C LYS A 506 5.08 46.83 -18.15
N GLY A 507 5.47 46.46 -16.93
CA GLY A 507 4.57 45.88 -15.95
C GLY A 507 3.98 44.52 -16.34
N LYS A 508 2.65 44.36 -16.20
CA LYS A 508 1.95 43.09 -16.40
C LYS A 508 2.00 42.61 -17.86
N ASP A 509 1.83 43.52 -18.82
CA ASP A 509 1.79 43.16 -20.25
C ASP A 509 3.13 42.63 -20.75
N LEU A 510 4.24 43.19 -20.24
CA LEU A 510 5.58 42.66 -20.51
C LEU A 510 5.76 41.26 -19.89
N ARG A 511 5.30 41.07 -18.66
CA ARG A 511 5.41 39.79 -17.95
C ARG A 511 4.63 38.69 -18.68
N GLU A 512 3.42 38.97 -19.14
CA GLU A 512 2.58 38.01 -19.86
C GLU A 512 3.16 37.63 -21.22
N LYS A 513 3.64 38.62 -22.00
CA LYS A 513 4.32 38.37 -23.27
C LYS A 513 5.61 37.57 -23.11
N MET A 514 6.35 37.80 -22.02
CA MET A 514 7.53 37.02 -21.68
C MET A 514 7.18 35.61 -21.19
N ARG A 515 6.04 35.42 -20.51
CA ARG A 515 5.55 34.09 -20.09
C ARG A 515 5.24 33.22 -21.30
N HIS A 516 4.45 33.72 -22.24
CA HIS A 516 4.18 33.02 -23.50
C HIS A 516 5.46 32.65 -24.25
N LYS A 517 6.45 33.55 -24.24
CA LYS A 517 7.73 33.29 -24.90
C LYS A 517 8.59 32.25 -24.18
N PHE A 518 8.50 32.20 -22.85
CA PHE A 518 9.16 31.17 -22.05
C PHE A 518 8.50 29.80 -22.27
N GLU A 519 7.17 29.78 -22.38
CA GLU A 519 6.35 28.60 -22.70
C GLU A 519 6.54 28.10 -24.14
N SER A 520 6.92 28.98 -25.07
CA SER A 520 7.26 28.62 -26.44
C SER A 520 8.74 28.26 -26.65
N LEU A 521 9.58 28.24 -25.61
CA LEU A 521 10.97 27.77 -25.73
C LEU A 521 11.01 26.24 -25.91
N SER A 522 11.95 25.76 -26.73
CA SER A 522 12.27 24.33 -26.78
C SER A 522 12.80 23.84 -25.43
N ASP A 523 12.59 22.55 -25.13
CA ASP A 523 12.96 21.96 -23.84
C ASP A 523 14.45 22.12 -23.53
N GLU A 524 15.32 22.03 -24.53
CA GLU A 524 16.76 22.25 -24.38
C GLU A 524 17.09 23.69 -23.92
N LYS A 525 16.37 24.69 -24.44
CA LYS A 525 16.54 26.09 -24.06
C LYS A 525 15.89 26.40 -22.71
N ARG A 526 14.78 25.73 -22.37
CA ARG A 526 14.11 25.87 -21.07
C ARG A 526 14.94 25.26 -19.94
N ARG A 527 15.60 24.12 -20.18
CA ARG A 527 16.46 23.42 -19.20
C ARG A 527 17.59 24.30 -18.65
N LYS A 528 18.13 25.21 -19.47
CA LYS A 528 19.15 26.19 -19.02
C LYS A 528 18.64 27.11 -17.91
N TRP A 529 17.36 27.46 -17.90
CA TRP A 529 16.76 28.31 -16.86
C TRP A 529 16.37 27.53 -15.62
N ILE A 530 16.02 26.25 -15.78
CA ILE A 530 15.78 25.32 -14.67
C ILE A 530 17.07 25.12 -13.88
N MET A 531 18.17 24.75 -14.56
CA MET A 531 19.49 24.59 -13.92
C MET A 531 19.95 25.88 -13.21
N ARG A 532 19.64 27.05 -13.78
CA ARG A 532 20.02 28.34 -13.20
C ARG A 532 19.17 28.72 -11.98
N ALA A 533 17.94 28.22 -11.90
CA ALA A 533 17.07 28.36 -10.74
C ALA A 533 17.54 27.42 -9.61
N GLU A 534 17.79 26.15 -9.92
CA GLU A 534 18.30 25.14 -8.98
C GLU A 534 19.63 25.58 -8.33
N ASN A 535 20.61 26.01 -9.14
CA ASN A 535 21.89 26.51 -8.63
C ASN A 535 21.76 27.78 -7.74
N SER A 536 20.65 28.52 -7.86
CA SER A 536 20.38 29.70 -7.01
C SER A 536 19.67 29.35 -5.71
N GLU A 537 18.96 28.23 -5.65
CA GLU A 537 18.39 27.69 -4.41
C GLU A 537 19.49 27.11 -3.51
N ASP A 538 20.51 26.44 -4.09
CA ASP A 538 21.67 25.94 -3.35
C ASP A 538 22.45 27.07 -2.63
N ALA A 539 22.50 28.26 -3.24
CA ALA A 539 23.10 29.45 -2.64
C ALA A 539 22.25 30.07 -1.51
N PHE A 540 20.94 29.85 -1.52
CA PHE A 540 20.03 30.32 -0.47
C PHE A 540 20.03 29.38 0.74
N ILE A 541 20.09 28.06 0.50
CA ILE A 541 20.15 27.03 1.55
C ILE A 541 21.48 27.10 2.32
N THR A 542 22.59 27.35 1.62
CA THR A 542 23.93 27.48 2.25
C THR A 542 24.07 28.75 3.10
N ASN A 543 23.40 29.84 2.75
CA ASN A 543 23.41 31.08 3.54
C ASN A 543 22.35 31.12 4.66
N GLY A 544 21.28 30.32 4.56
CA GLY A 544 20.24 30.20 5.60
C GLY A 544 20.62 29.34 6.80
N SER A 545 21.80 28.70 6.80
CA SER A 545 22.31 27.88 7.92
C SER A 545 23.22 28.65 8.89
N LYS A 546 23.27 29.98 8.78
CA LYS A 546 23.89 30.88 9.76
C LYS A 546 22.92 31.97 10.19
N CYS A 547 21.91 31.60 10.95
CA CYS A 547 21.22 32.46 11.92
C CYS A 547 20.74 31.60 13.08
#